data_AF-A0A3D5U9I9-F1
#
_entry.id   AF-A0A3D5U9I9-F1
#
_cell.length_a   1.000
_cell.length_b   1.000
_cell.length_c   1.000
_cell.angle_alpha   90.00
_cell.angle_beta   90.00
_cell.angle_gamma   90.00
#
_symmetry.space_group_name_H-M   'P 1'
#
loop_
_entity.id
_entity.type
_entity.pdbx_description
1 polymer ?
#
loop_
_entity_poly.entity_id
_entity_poly.type
_entity_poly.pdbx_seq_one_letter_code
_entity_poly.pdbx_strand_id
1 'polypeptide(L)' 'MAYGALDAGVNFFAGYPITPSTEIAEILAAELPKRDGVFIQMEDEIASICAITGASLA' A
#
# COMPACT_ATOMS: atom_id res chain seq x y z
N MET A 1 -11.35 -0.97 4.62
CA MET A 1 -10.29 0.08 4.64
C MET A 1 -9.69 0.32 3.26
N ALA A 2 -9.32 -0.72 2.50
CA ALA A 2 -8.73 -0.57 1.16
C ALA A 2 -9.53 0.35 0.22
N TYR A 3 -10.82 0.09 0.01
CA TYR A 3 -11.66 0.94 -0.84
C TYR A 3 -11.77 2.39 -0.35
N GLY A 4 -11.84 2.61 0.97
CA GLY A 4 -11.82 3.97 1.52
C GLY A 4 -10.52 4.71 1.23
N ALA A 5 -9.38 4.01 1.22
CA ALA A 5 -8.09 4.59 0.85
C ALA A 5 -8.01 4.90 -0.65
N LEU A 6 -8.54 4.01 -1.51
CA LEU A 6 -8.65 4.23 -2.95
C LEU A 6 -9.54 5.43 -3.27
N ASP A 7 -10.70 5.53 -2.62
CA ASP A 7 -11.62 6.65 -2.78
C ASP A 7 -11.02 7.98 -2.26
N ALA A 8 -10.14 7.91 -1.26
CA ALA A 8 -9.36 9.05 -0.77
C ALA A 8 -8.17 9.43 -1.67
N GLY A 9 -7.93 8.69 -2.76
CA GLY A 9 -6.87 9.00 -3.72
C GLY A 9 -5.48 8.46 -3.35
N VAL A 10 -5.40 7.41 -2.53
CA VAL A 10 -4.11 6.73 -2.30
C VAL A 10 -3.55 6.23 -3.63
N ASN A 11 -2.30 6.56 -3.90
CA ASN A 11 -1.58 6.20 -5.12
C ASN A 11 -0.31 5.37 -4.84
N PHE A 12 0.02 5.16 -3.57
CA PHE A 12 1.19 4.39 -3.14
C PHE A 12 0.84 3.54 -1.92
N PHE A 13 1.23 2.28 -1.95
CA PHE A 13 1.16 1.37 -0.80
C PHE A 13 2.44 0.55 -0.70
N ALA A 14 3.03 0.50 0.49
CA ALA A 14 4.10 -0.42 0.83
C ALA A 14 3.76 -1.15 2.14
N GLY A 15 3.91 -2.46 2.17
CA GLY A 15 3.51 -3.25 3.34
C GLY A 15 4.14 -4.62 3.42
N TYR A 16 4.25 -5.13 4.64
CA TYR A 16 4.64 -6.52 4.94
C TYR A 16 3.38 -7.35 5.26
N PRO A 17 3.22 -8.58 4.72
CA PRO A 17 2.04 -9.40 4.99
C PRO A 17 1.96 -9.84 6.45
N ILE A 18 0.91 -9.40 7.15
CA ILE A 18 0.60 -9.84 8.53
C ILE A 18 -0.91 -9.99 8.73
N THR A 19 -1.35 -11.09 9.35
CA THR A 19 -2.76 -11.26 9.71
C THR A 19 -3.12 -10.33 10.87
N PRO A 20 -4.27 -9.61 10.86
CA PRO A 20 -5.38 -9.69 9.91
C PRO A 20 -5.37 -8.62 8.79
N SER A 21 -4.29 -7.87 8.60
CA SER A 21 -4.24 -6.76 7.62
C SER A 21 -3.99 -7.19 6.18
N THR A 22 -3.63 -8.46 5.94
CA THR A 22 -3.31 -9.01 4.60
C THR A 22 -4.40 -8.74 3.56
N GLU A 23 -5.68 -8.82 3.93
CA GLU A 23 -6.81 -8.56 2.99
C GLU A 23 -6.75 -7.15 2.38
N ILE A 24 -6.29 -6.15 3.15
CA ILE A 24 -6.13 -4.78 2.66
C ILE A 24 -5.04 -4.74 1.59
N ALA A 25 -3.91 -5.40 1.85
CA ALA A 25 -2.79 -5.47 0.92
C ALA A 25 -3.17 -6.20 -0.37
N GLU A 26 -3.94 -7.29 -0.29
CA GLU A 26 -4.43 -8.03 -1.46
C GLU A 26 -5.32 -7.17 -2.37
N ILE A 27 -6.27 -6.43 -1.78
CA ILE A 27 -7.14 -5.52 -2.55
C ILE A 27 -6.31 -4.42 -3.21
N LEU A 28 -5.38 -3.81 -2.47
CA LEU A 28 -4.55 -2.71 -3.01
C LEU A 28 -3.56 -3.19 -4.07
N ALA A 29 -3.03 -4.41 -3.95
CA ALA A 29 -2.18 -5.03 -4.97
C ALA A 29 -2.91 -5.20 -6.31
N ALA A 30 -4.21 -5.52 -6.26
CA ALA A 30 -5.03 -5.67 -7.45
C ALA A 30 -5.52 -4.33 -8.04
N GLU A 31 -5.81 -3.33 -7.19
CA GLU A 31 -6.49 -2.10 -7.61
C GLU A 31 -5.54 -0.93 -7.93
N LEU A 32 -4.41 -0.79 -7.23
CA LEU A 32 -3.48 0.32 -7.46
C LEU A 32 -2.89 0.35 -8.88
N PRO A 33 -2.43 -0.78 -9.46
CA PRO A 33 -1.90 -0.78 -10.82
C PRO A 33 -2.91 -0.36 -11.89
N LYS A 34 -4.22 -0.50 -11.63
CA LYS A 34 -5.29 -0.06 -12.53
C LYS A 34 -5.53 1.46 -12.48
N ARG A 35 -4.94 2.14 -11.49
CA ARG A 35 -5.09 3.58 -11.19
C ARG A 35 -3.75 4.32 -11.30
N ASP A 36 -2.79 3.76 -12.02
CA ASP A 36 -1.40 4.26 -12.12
C ASP A 36 -0.70 4.42 -10.76
N GLY A 37 -1.20 3.71 -9.74
CA GLY A 37 -0.62 3.66 -8.41
C GLY A 37 0.38 2.53 -8.24
N VAL A 38 1.18 2.62 -7.19
CA VAL A 38 2.27 1.68 -6.90
C VAL A 38 1.94 0.84 -5.67
N PHE A 39 2.07 -0.47 -5.82
CA PHE A 39 2.03 -1.43 -4.71
C PHE A 39 3.38 -2.10 -4.57
N ILE A 40 3.93 -2.15 -3.35
CA ILE A 40 5.19 -2.82 -3.04
C ILE A 40 5.02 -3.70 -1.81
N GLN A 41 5.32 -5.00 -1.95
CA GLN A 41 5.48 -5.87 -0.79
C GLN A 41 6.90 -5.71 -0.26
N MET A 42 7.03 -5.31 0.99
CA MET A 42 8.31 -5.01 1.63
C MET A 42 8.81 -6.22 2.42
N GLU A 43 10.07 -6.16 2.86
CA GLU A 43 10.73 -7.20 3.65
C GLU A 43 10.26 -7.25 5.11
N ASP A 44 9.88 -6.09 5.67
CA ASP A 44 9.38 -5.94 7.03
C ASP A 44 8.55 -4.64 7.19
N GLU A 45 7.96 -4.45 8.36
CA GLU A 45 7.15 -3.27 8.68
C GLU A 45 7.97 -1.97 8.76
N ILE A 46 9.26 -2.04 9.09
CA ILE A 46 10.15 -0.87 9.18
C ILE A 46 10.47 -0.33 7.79
N ALA A 47 10.81 -1.21 6.86
CA ALA A 47 11.02 -0.88 5.47
C ALA A 47 9.74 -0.33 4.84
N SER A 48 8.58 -0.90 5.19
CA SER A 48 7.27 -0.40 4.77
C SER A 48 7.03 1.05 5.16
N ILE A 49 7.26 1.41 6.44
CA ILE A 49 7.01 2.78 6.89
C ILE A 49 8.04 3.76 6.31
N CYS A 50 9.30 3.34 6.13
CA CYS A 50 10.32 4.14 5.46
C CYS A 50 9.95 4.44 4.00
N ALA A 51 9.48 3.43 3.26
CA ALA A 51 9.05 3.58 1.88
C ALA A 51 7.83 4.50 1.74
N ILE A 52 6.80 4.33 2.58
CA ILE A 52 5.62 5.22 2.61
C ILE A 52 6.02 6.66 2.93
N THR A 53 6.93 6.86 3.89
CA THR A 53 7.43 8.18 4.23
C THR A 53 8.10 8.83 3.02
N GLY A 54 9.00 8.12 2.34
CA GLY A 54 9.64 8.62 1.12
C GLY A 54 8.65 8.94 0.01
N ALA A 55 7.66 8.08 -0.21
CA ALA A 55 6.60 8.31 -1.20
C ALA A 55 5.75 9.54 -0.90
N SER A 56 5.53 9.88 0.37
CA SER A 56 4.77 11.07 0.77
C SER A 56 5.50 12.40 0.49
N LEU A 57 6.82 12.37 0.26
CA LEU A 57 7.62 13.56 -0.06
C LEU A 57 7.75 13.83 -1.57
N ALA A 58 7.40 12.85 -2.43
CA ALA A 58 7.53 12.92 -3.88
C ALA A 58 6.36 13.70 -4.52
#